data_AF-A0A927YX98-F1
#
_entry.id   AF-A0A927YX98-F1
#
_cell.length_a   1.000
_cell.length_b   1.000
_cell.length_c   1.000
_cell.angle_alpha   90.00
_cell.angle_beta   90.00
_cell.angle_gamma   90.00
#
_symmetry.space_group_name_H-M   'P 1'
#
loop_
_entity.id
_entity.type
_entity.pdbx_description
1 polymer ?
#
loop_
_entity_poly.entity_id
_entity_poly.type
_entity_poly.pdbx_seq_one_letter_code
_entity_poly.pdbx_strand_id
1 'polypeptide(L)' 'MSEGWVYGEKKDAANKITPLLVPYEELAESEKDYDRNTALETLKLIVKLGYKIEKE' A
#
# COMPACT_ATOMS: atom_id res chain seq x y z
N MET A 1 -4.34 -10.12 -10.57
CA MET A 1 -3.30 -10.72 -9.71
C MET A 1 -2.55 -11.76 -10.53
N SER A 2 -1.55 -11.35 -11.32
CA SER A 2 -0.93 -12.23 -12.34
C SER A 2 0.58 -12.40 -12.15
N GLU A 3 1.16 -11.84 -11.10
CA GLU A 3 2.60 -11.93 -10.85
C GLU A 3 3.01 -13.15 -10.03
N GLY A 4 2.05 -13.95 -9.54
CA GLY A 4 2.33 -15.19 -8.81
C GLY A 4 2.68 -15.00 -7.33
N TRP A 5 2.34 -13.86 -6.74
CA TRP A 5 2.47 -13.67 -5.29
C TRP A 5 1.47 -14.53 -4.51
N VAL A 6 1.93 -15.16 -3.44
CA VAL A 6 1.12 -15.97 -2.54
C VAL A 6 1.31 -15.53 -1.09
N TYR A 7 0.30 -15.82 -0.27
CA TYR A 7 0.39 -15.61 1.17
C TYR A 7 1.39 -16.58 1.80
N GLY A 8 2.14 -16.12 2.79
CA GLY A 8 2.89 -16.97 3.71
C GLY A 8 3.46 -16.19 4.89
N GLU A 9 3.66 -16.86 6.02
CA GLU A 9 4.02 -16.23 7.31
C GLU A 9 5.30 -15.40 7.28
N LYS A 10 6.24 -15.76 6.40
CA LYS A 10 7.51 -15.06 6.23
C LYS A 10 7.63 -14.55 4.80
N LYS A 11 8.11 -13.32 4.68
CA LYS A 11 8.38 -12.70 3.38
C LYS A 11 9.55 -13.41 2.69
N ASP A 12 9.34 -13.82 1.45
CA ASP A 12 10.36 -14.36 0.55
C ASP A 12 10.10 -13.81 -0.85
N ALA A 13 10.88 -12.80 -1.24
CA ALA A 13 10.70 -12.16 -2.53
C ALA A 13 11.12 -13.05 -3.72
N ALA A 14 12.05 -13.99 -3.53
CA ALA A 14 12.51 -14.88 -4.59
C ALA A 14 11.42 -15.88 -4.98
N ASN A 15 10.69 -16.38 -3.98
CA ASN A 15 9.56 -17.28 -4.16
C ASN A 15 8.19 -16.55 -4.20
N LYS A 16 8.20 -15.22 -4.18
CA LYS A 16 7.00 -14.36 -4.23
C LYS A 16 6.01 -14.67 -3.10
N ILE A 17 6.52 -14.85 -1.89
CA ILE A 17 5.74 -15.08 -0.67
C ILE A 17 5.71 -13.79 0.14
N THR A 18 4.54 -13.40 0.62
CA THR A 18 4.40 -12.24 1.53
C THR A 18 3.32 -12.48 2.58
N PRO A 19 3.54 -12.08 3.84
CA PRO A 19 2.51 -12.16 4.87
C PRO A 19 1.42 -11.09 4.68
N LEU A 20 1.67 -10.08 3.84
CA LEU A 20 0.78 -8.95 3.63
C LEU A 20 -0.32 -9.22 2.59
N LEU A 21 -0.35 -10.42 1.98
CA LEU A 21 -1.38 -10.80 1.02
C LEU A 21 -2.63 -11.31 1.74
N VAL A 22 -3.25 -10.42 2.52
CA VAL A 22 -4.47 -10.65 3.29
C VAL A 22 -5.47 -9.52 3.00
N PRO A 23 -6.77 -9.65 3.36
CA PRO A 23 -7.71 -8.54 3.27
C PRO A 23 -7.19 -7.29 3.97
N TYR A 24 -7.46 -6.11 3.43
CA TYR A 24 -6.93 -4.84 3.97
C TYR A 24 -7.23 -4.68 5.47
N GLU A 25 -8.45 -5.03 5.89
CA GLU A 25 -8.86 -4.93 7.30
C GLU A 25 -8.00 -5.77 8.26
N GLU A 26 -7.42 -6.86 7.78
CA GLU A 26 -6.60 -7.80 8.55
C GLU A 26 -5.11 -7.40 8.62
N LEU A 27 -4.71 -6.36 7.88
CA LEU A 27 -3.34 -5.84 7.97
C LEU A 27 -3.08 -5.24 9.36
N ALA A 28 -1.83 -5.35 9.82
CA ALA A 28 -1.38 -4.60 10.99
C ALA A 28 -1.51 -3.09 10.73
N GLU A 29 -1.90 -2.33 11.76
CA GLU A 29 -2.07 -0.88 11.61
C GLU A 29 -0.80 -0.16 11.14
N SER A 30 0.39 -0.68 11.47
CA SER A 30 1.66 -0.13 10.98
C SER A 30 1.80 -0.21 9.45
N GLU A 31 1.31 -1.29 8.83
CA GLU A 31 1.33 -1.46 7.37
C GLU A 31 0.30 -0.52 6.72
N LYS A 32 -0.90 -0.43 7.31
CA LYS A 32 -1.91 0.52 6.85
C LYS A 32 -1.44 1.96 6.96
N ASP A 33 -0.78 2.32 8.06
CA ASP A 33 -0.19 3.64 8.28
C ASP A 33 0.90 3.95 7.27
N TYR A 34 1.75 2.98 6.92
CA TYR A 34 2.76 3.14 5.89
C TYR A 34 2.12 3.51 4.53
N ASP A 35 1.09 2.77 4.13
CA ASP A 35 0.35 3.03 2.89
C ASP A 35 -0.33 4.41 2.90
N ARG A 36 -1.05 4.73 4.00
CA ARG A 36 -1.74 6.01 4.19
C ARG A 36 -0.77 7.20 4.17
N ASN A 37 0.36 7.08 4.86
CA ASN A 37 1.38 8.13 4.91
C ASN A 37 2.00 8.36 3.52
N THR A 38 2.31 7.29 2.80
CA THR A 38 2.84 7.37 1.43
C THR A 38 1.85 8.04 0.48
N ALA A 39 0.57 7.68 0.57
CA ALA A 39 -0.49 8.33 -0.20
C ALA A 39 -0.61 9.81 0.18
N LEU A 40 -0.58 10.14 1.47
CA LEU A 40 -0.70 11.51 1.96
C LEU A 40 0.44 12.42 1.46
N GLU A 41 1.69 11.93 1.47
CA GLU A 41 2.83 12.70 0.93
C GLU A 41 2.69 12.97 -0.57
N THR A 42 2.15 12.01 -1.31
CA THR A 42 1.84 12.19 -2.73
C THR A 42 0.77 13.26 -2.92
N LEU A 43 -0.31 13.25 -2.13
CA LEU A 43 -1.36 14.27 -2.17
C LEU A 43 -0.82 15.66 -1.82
N LYS A 44 0.04 15.77 -0.80
CA LYS A 44 0.72 17.03 -0.43
C LYS A 44 1.55 17.57 -1.59
N LEU A 45 2.27 16.71 -2.31
CA LEU A 45 3.04 17.10 -3.50
C LEU A 45 2.14 17.64 -4.60
N ILE A 46 1.04 16.94 -4.92
CA ILE A 46 0.07 17.37 -5.94
C ILE A 46 -0.45 18.77 -5.63
N VAL A 47 -0.86 19.02 -4.37
CA VAL A 47 -1.32 20.34 -3.93
C VAL A 47 -0.20 21.38 -4.02
N LYS A 48 1.03 21.04 -3.61
CA LYS A 48 2.21 21.93 -3.70
C LYS A 48 2.54 22.32 -5.14
N LEU A 49 2.26 21.45 -6.10
CA LEU A 49 2.43 21.72 -7.53
C LEU A 49 1.30 22.57 -8.14
N GLY A 50 0.32 22.99 -7.34
CA GLY A 50 -0.76 23.92 -7.76
C GLY A 50 -2.00 23.23 -8.31
N TYR A 51 -2.10 21.90 -8.20
CA TYR A 51 -3.31 21.17 -8.61
C TYR A 51 -4.39 21.22 -7.52
N LYS A 52 -5.65 21.14 -7.95
CA LYS A 52 -6.83 21.06 -7.08
C LYS A 52 -7.44 19.66 -7.16
N ILE A 53 -7.73 19.07 -6.01
CA ILE A 53 -8.40 17.76 -5.91
C ILE A 53 -9.85 18.01 -5.52
N GLU A 54 -10.79 17.60 -6.36
CA GLU A 54 -12.22 17.76 -6.13
C GLU A 54 -12.94 16.44 -6.39
N LYS A 55 -14.01 16.19 -5.65
CA LYS A 55 -14.95 15.10 -5.93
C LYS A 55 -16.01 15.65 -6.90
N GLU A 56 -16.40 14.84 -7.88
CA GLU A 56 -17.57 15.12 -8.74
C GLU A 56 -18.86 15.25 -7.93
#